data_AF-A0A8K0EG12-F1
#
_entry.id   AF-A0A8K0EG12-F1
#
_cell.length_a   1.000
_cell.length_b   1.000
_cell.length_c   1.000
_cell.angle_alpha   90.00
_cell.angle_beta   90.00
_cell.angle_gamma   90.00
#
_symmetry.space_group_name_H-M   'P 1'
#
loop_
_entity.id
_entity.type
_entity.pdbx_description
1 polymer ?
#
loop_
_entity_poly.entity_id
_entity_poly.type
_entity_poly.pdbx_seq_one_letter_code
_entity_poly.pdbx_strand_id
1 'polypeptide(L)'
;MFVFLLATIAAVSAQTVYDSTYQFGNLQAPIDRAVVFDCGSNPDRAFKNWNFVFDRTDLELPGTFTIIDFDVDVTKQVVGPLYGRVEAWRGFVLLGGLISPTIQVPCLPIDPLYGVGTCEYGDICQILADGKPFDALTNSTVCYEDSVLLSIPQDKCGCDGLAPKHYGIKDWNKLIDLSGLESGILTFLASGDYEIRATATDANGDEQACIGVRVPVTEFVDPNDTSGGWLFGRKKRSN
;
A
#
# COMPACT_ATOMS: atom_id res chain seq x y z
N MET A 1 -1.85 -8.14 10.34
CA MET A 1 -1.84 -6.85 11.06
C MET A 1 -0.56 -6.05 10.84
N PHE A 2 0.66 -6.59 10.98
CA PHE A 2 1.90 -5.84 10.61
C PHE A 2 2.12 -5.69 9.11
N VAL A 3 1.80 -6.73 8.33
CA VAL A 3 1.74 -6.67 6.88
C VAL A 3 0.61 -5.78 6.40
N PHE A 4 -0.45 -5.60 7.19
CA PHE A 4 -1.68 -4.94 6.75
C PHE A 4 -1.55 -3.42 6.65
N LEU A 5 -0.60 -2.83 7.38
CA LEU A 5 -0.31 -1.40 7.34
C LEU A 5 0.80 -1.05 6.33
N LEU A 6 1.61 -2.03 5.94
CA LEU A 6 2.53 -1.94 4.80
C LEU A 6 1.84 -2.36 3.48
N ALA A 7 0.86 -3.26 3.50
CA ALA A 7 0.20 -3.82 2.31
C ALA A 7 -1.06 -3.08 1.85
N THR A 8 -1.64 -2.18 2.66
CA THR A 8 -2.67 -1.26 2.16
C THR A 8 -2.08 -0.12 1.32
N ILE A 9 -0.74 0.03 1.29
CA ILE A 9 -0.07 1.09 0.53
C ILE A 9 1.04 0.58 -0.37
N ALA A 10 1.72 -0.51 -0.04
CA ALA A 10 2.70 -1.14 -0.93
C ALA A 10 2.04 -2.11 -1.93
N ALA A 11 0.89 -1.73 -2.48
CA ALA A 11 0.26 -2.47 -3.56
C ALA A 11 0.71 -1.87 -4.90
N VAL A 12 1.79 -2.48 -5.41
CA VAL A 12 1.98 -2.95 -6.79
C VAL A 12 3.25 -2.38 -7.48
N SER A 13 4.01 -3.37 -7.95
CA SER A 13 5.10 -3.53 -8.93
C SER A 13 6.36 -2.68 -8.95
N ALA A 14 7.36 -3.26 -9.58
CA ALA A 14 8.77 -3.03 -9.37
C ALA A 14 9.30 -1.90 -10.27
N GLN A 15 10.02 -0.96 -9.65
CA GLN A 15 11.34 -0.50 -10.10
C GLN A 15 11.88 0.53 -9.10
N THR A 16 13.09 0.28 -8.62
CA THR A 16 13.86 1.20 -7.76
C THR A 16 14.15 2.50 -8.50
N VAL A 17 13.30 3.50 -8.34
CA VAL A 17 13.59 4.86 -8.80
C VAL A 17 13.34 5.78 -7.61
N TYR A 18 14.39 6.14 -6.86
CA TYR A 18 14.27 7.26 -5.93
C TYR A 18 13.85 8.51 -6.71
N ASP A 19 12.71 9.09 -6.37
CA ASP A 19 12.22 10.33 -6.99
C ASP A 19 11.59 11.21 -5.91
N SER A 20 12.43 12.00 -5.25
CA SER A 20 11.98 13.02 -4.30
C SER A 20 11.36 14.25 -4.96
N THR A 21 11.40 14.33 -6.29
CA THR A 21 10.80 15.41 -7.06
C THR A 21 9.43 15.05 -7.62
N TYR A 22 8.98 13.82 -7.38
CA TYR A 22 7.70 13.33 -7.87
C TYR A 22 6.55 14.17 -7.35
N GLN A 23 5.74 14.70 -8.27
CA GLN A 23 4.54 15.46 -7.93
C GLN A 23 3.32 14.54 -7.98
N PHE A 24 2.94 14.01 -6.82
CA PHE A 24 1.70 13.25 -6.68
C PHE A 24 0.47 14.09 -7.06
N GLY A 25 -0.54 13.44 -7.62
CA GLY A 25 -1.73 14.11 -8.12
C GLY A 25 -1.48 14.84 -9.46
N ASN A 26 -0.49 14.41 -10.23
CA ASN A 26 -0.15 14.99 -11.52
C ASN A 26 0.40 13.94 -12.50
N LEU A 27 -0.42 12.94 -12.76
CA LEU A 27 -0.07 11.80 -13.60
C LEU A 27 -0.02 12.21 -15.09
N GLN A 28 1.19 12.39 -15.61
CA GLN A 28 1.41 12.95 -16.97
C GLN A 28 1.26 11.93 -18.10
N ALA A 29 1.35 10.63 -17.79
CA ALA A 29 1.25 9.54 -18.75
C ALA A 29 0.64 8.30 -18.09
N PRO A 30 -0.02 7.43 -18.87
CA PRO A 30 -0.55 6.18 -18.35
C PRO A 30 0.49 5.32 -17.65
N ILE A 31 0.05 4.52 -16.68
CA ILE A 31 0.93 3.60 -15.96
C ILE A 31 0.91 2.24 -16.67
N ASP A 32 2.01 1.86 -17.31
CA ASP A 32 2.10 0.57 -18.02
C ASP A 32 2.37 -0.62 -17.08
N ARG A 33 2.95 -0.33 -15.92
CA ARG A 33 3.30 -1.29 -14.88
C ARG A 33 3.41 -0.54 -13.58
N ALA A 34 3.11 -1.22 -12.51
CA ALA A 34 3.19 -0.59 -11.23
C ALA A 34 4.65 -0.33 -10.78
N VAL A 35 4.87 0.67 -9.96
CA VAL A 35 6.21 1.11 -9.54
C VAL A 35 6.13 1.56 -8.10
N VAL A 36 6.94 0.93 -7.24
CA VAL A 36 7.21 1.38 -5.87
C VAL A 36 8.52 2.14 -5.84
N PHE A 37 8.51 3.30 -5.19
CA PHE A 37 9.68 4.15 -5.03
C PHE A 37 9.72 4.83 -3.67
N ASP A 38 10.91 5.21 -3.25
CA ASP A 38 11.11 6.08 -2.10
C ASP A 38 10.88 7.54 -2.52
N CYS A 39 9.81 8.15 -1.99
CA CYS A 39 9.43 9.54 -2.25
C CYS A 39 9.95 10.51 -1.18
N GLY A 40 10.79 10.03 -0.26
CA GLY A 40 11.16 10.78 0.93
C GLY A 40 12.02 11.99 0.61
N SER A 41 11.60 13.13 1.15
CA SER A 41 12.29 14.41 1.02
C SER A 41 13.23 14.67 2.20
N ASN A 42 12.94 14.10 3.38
CA ASN A 42 13.79 14.27 4.55
C ASN A 42 15.00 13.32 4.49
N PRO A 43 16.25 13.81 4.40
CA PRO A 43 17.43 12.95 4.36
C PRO A 43 17.68 12.23 5.70
N ASP A 44 17.13 12.71 6.82
CA ASP A 44 17.34 12.13 8.15
C ASP A 44 16.24 11.14 8.55
N ARG A 45 15.34 10.79 7.63
CA ARG A 45 14.23 9.85 7.85
C ARG A 45 14.73 8.45 8.21
N ALA A 46 13.97 7.75 9.07
CA ALA A 46 14.34 6.43 9.55
C ALA A 46 14.34 5.37 8.44
N PHE A 47 13.36 5.38 7.55
CA PHE A 47 13.18 4.36 6.52
C PHE A 47 13.54 4.89 5.13
N LYS A 48 14.34 4.12 4.39
CA LYS A 48 14.80 4.46 3.04
C LYS A 48 14.83 3.23 2.14
N ASN A 49 14.93 3.48 0.84
CA ASN A 49 15.25 2.46 -0.17
C ASN A 49 14.30 1.26 -0.15
N TRP A 50 13.00 1.56 -0.05
CA TRP A 50 11.95 0.55 -0.12
C TRP A 50 12.02 -0.23 -1.43
N ASN A 51 11.98 -1.55 -1.33
CA ASN A 51 11.94 -2.46 -2.46
C ASN A 51 10.88 -3.53 -2.22
N PHE A 52 10.02 -3.74 -3.20
CA PHE A 52 9.02 -4.79 -3.19
C PHE A 52 9.04 -5.50 -4.54
N VAL A 53 9.03 -6.83 -4.50
CA VAL A 53 8.88 -7.67 -5.68
C VAL A 53 7.53 -8.35 -5.60
N PHE A 54 6.78 -8.32 -6.69
CA PHE A 54 5.43 -8.87 -6.78
C PHE A 54 5.35 -9.93 -7.87
N ASP A 55 4.37 -10.80 -7.78
CA ASP A 55 4.08 -11.82 -8.80
C ASP A 55 3.49 -11.25 -10.09
N ARG A 56 2.90 -10.05 -10.03
CA ARG A 56 2.28 -9.35 -11.17
C ARG A 56 2.62 -7.87 -11.22
N THR A 57 2.39 -7.26 -12.38
CA THR A 57 2.70 -5.85 -12.68
C THR A 57 1.51 -4.90 -12.59
N ASP A 58 0.31 -5.44 -12.42
CA ASP A 58 -0.97 -4.74 -12.35
C ASP A 58 -1.76 -5.19 -11.11
N LEU A 59 -2.76 -4.41 -10.70
CA LEU A 59 -3.68 -4.80 -9.63
C LEU A 59 -5.03 -5.14 -10.24
N GLU A 60 -5.43 -6.39 -10.14
CA GLU A 60 -6.76 -6.82 -10.59
C GLU A 60 -7.72 -6.84 -9.42
N LEU A 61 -8.84 -6.12 -9.56
CA LEU A 61 -9.87 -6.02 -8.54
C LEU A 61 -11.24 -6.53 -9.04
N PRO A 62 -11.99 -7.28 -8.21
CA PRO A 62 -11.53 -7.94 -6.99
C PRO A 62 -10.54 -9.07 -7.32
N GLY A 63 -9.55 -9.30 -6.46
CA GLY A 63 -8.51 -10.27 -6.75
C GLY A 63 -7.48 -10.46 -5.65
N THR A 64 -6.44 -11.20 -5.97
CA THR A 64 -5.31 -11.45 -5.06
C THR A 64 -4.00 -11.12 -5.77
N PHE A 65 -2.99 -10.77 -4.99
CA PHE A 65 -1.63 -10.61 -5.48
C PHE A 65 -0.63 -11.06 -4.42
N THR A 66 0.59 -11.38 -4.83
CA THR A 66 1.62 -11.91 -3.94
C THR A 66 2.80 -10.96 -3.86
N ILE A 67 3.24 -10.64 -2.64
CA ILE A 67 4.55 -10.01 -2.40
C ILE A 67 5.57 -11.14 -2.29
N ILE A 68 6.47 -11.21 -3.28
CA ILE A 68 7.53 -12.22 -3.37
C ILE A 68 8.67 -11.83 -2.41
N ASP A 69 9.18 -10.61 -2.56
CA ASP A 69 10.27 -10.09 -1.74
C ASP A 69 9.92 -8.72 -1.18
N PHE A 70 10.51 -8.42 -0.03
CA PHE A 70 10.46 -7.11 0.60
C PHE A 70 11.85 -6.74 1.11
N ASP A 71 12.31 -5.52 0.87
CA ASP A 71 13.52 -4.97 1.46
C ASP A 71 13.34 -3.49 1.85
N VAL A 72 13.96 -3.05 2.94
CA VAL A 72 13.99 -1.64 3.39
C VAL A 72 15.27 -1.36 4.21
N ASP A 73 15.82 -0.16 4.06
CA ASP A 73 16.91 0.31 4.90
C ASP A 73 16.36 1.12 6.08
N VAL A 74 16.69 0.68 7.30
CA VAL A 74 16.48 1.47 8.51
C VAL A 74 17.80 2.13 8.88
N THR A 75 17.82 3.46 8.91
CA THR A 75 19.05 4.25 9.07
C THR A 75 19.31 4.73 10.48
N LYS A 76 18.26 4.78 11.31
CA LYS A 76 18.30 5.16 12.72
C LYS A 76 17.31 4.33 13.51
N GLN A 77 17.48 4.27 14.82
CA GLN A 77 16.55 3.59 15.70
C GLN A 77 15.15 4.16 15.52
N VAL A 78 14.18 3.30 15.24
CA VAL A 78 12.78 3.69 15.15
C VAL A 78 12.21 3.78 16.56
N VAL A 79 11.64 4.93 16.89
CA VAL A 79 11.01 5.20 18.18
C VAL A 79 9.64 5.81 17.90
N GLY A 80 8.60 5.24 18.51
CA GLY A 80 7.25 5.78 18.39
C GLY A 80 7.06 7.07 19.20
N PRO A 81 5.95 7.80 18.97
CA PRO A 81 4.88 7.47 18.03
C PRO A 81 5.29 7.74 16.57
N LEU A 82 4.67 7.01 15.65
CA LEU A 82 4.78 7.27 14.21
C LEU A 82 3.38 7.43 13.62
N TYR A 83 3.06 8.63 13.14
CA TYR A 83 1.77 8.94 12.55
C TYR A 83 1.74 8.58 11.08
N GLY A 84 0.92 7.59 10.72
CA GLY A 84 0.79 7.10 9.35
C GLY A 84 -0.29 7.87 8.59
N ARG A 85 0.01 8.25 7.35
CA ARG A 85 -0.92 8.87 6.41
C ARG A 85 -0.82 8.21 5.05
N VAL A 86 -1.96 8.05 4.41
CA VAL A 86 -2.08 7.60 3.03
C VAL A 86 -2.78 8.67 2.24
N GLU A 87 -2.25 8.97 1.07
CA GLU A 87 -2.94 9.74 0.06
C GLU A 87 -3.02 8.91 -1.21
N ALA A 88 -4.21 8.86 -1.80
CA ALA A 88 -4.44 8.11 -3.02
C ALA A 88 -5.08 9.04 -4.06
N TRP A 89 -4.57 8.95 -5.27
CA TRP A 89 -5.06 9.65 -6.43
C TRP A 89 -5.38 8.66 -7.53
N ARG A 90 -6.42 8.94 -8.29
CA ARG A 90 -6.82 8.17 -9.45
C ARG A 90 -6.77 9.05 -10.69
N GLY A 91 -5.94 8.66 -11.65
CA GLY A 91 -5.94 9.22 -13.00
C GLY A 91 -7.13 8.69 -13.81
N PHE A 92 -7.74 9.54 -14.62
CA PHE A 92 -8.75 9.12 -15.59
C PHE A 92 -8.39 9.62 -16.99
N VAL A 93 -8.58 8.75 -17.97
CA VAL A 93 -8.31 9.07 -19.37
C VAL A 93 -9.43 9.95 -19.92
N LEU A 94 -9.09 11.18 -20.33
CA LEU A 94 -10.00 12.06 -21.07
C LEU A 94 -9.98 11.72 -22.58
N LEU A 95 -11.10 11.99 -23.26
CA LEU A 95 -11.26 11.84 -24.72
C LEU A 95 -10.08 12.48 -25.47
N GLY A 96 -9.25 11.65 -26.10
CA GLY A 96 -8.09 12.08 -26.90
C GLY A 96 -6.72 11.59 -26.41
N GLY A 97 -6.64 10.85 -25.30
CA GLY A 97 -5.41 10.15 -24.91
C GLY A 97 -4.28 11.02 -24.38
N LEU A 98 -4.54 12.29 -24.07
CA LEU A 98 -3.56 13.21 -23.49
C LEU A 98 -4.12 13.86 -22.22
N ILE A 99 -3.28 13.80 -21.18
CA ILE A 99 -3.42 14.36 -19.83
C ILE A 99 -4.57 13.75 -19.04
N SER A 100 -4.25 12.86 -18.11
CA SER A 100 -5.18 12.33 -17.11
C SER A 100 -5.18 13.29 -15.92
N PRO A 101 -6.23 14.12 -15.70
CA PRO A 101 -6.35 14.79 -14.42
C PRO A 101 -6.47 13.70 -13.37
N THR A 102 -5.85 13.90 -12.21
CA THR A 102 -6.03 12.98 -11.10
C THR A 102 -7.07 13.53 -10.14
N ILE A 103 -7.95 12.67 -9.66
CA ILE A 103 -8.84 12.97 -8.53
C ILE A 103 -8.28 12.33 -7.27
N GLN A 104 -8.28 13.05 -6.17
CA GLN A 104 -7.97 12.46 -4.88
C GLN A 104 -9.10 11.53 -4.46
N VAL A 105 -8.77 10.29 -4.11
CA VAL A 105 -9.71 9.33 -3.59
C VAL A 105 -9.96 9.69 -2.12
N PRO A 106 -11.21 9.97 -1.71
CA PRO A 106 -11.52 10.29 -0.31
C PRO A 106 -11.29 9.07 0.58
N CYS A 107 -11.14 9.28 1.89
CA CYS A 107 -11.11 8.16 2.83
C CYS A 107 -12.47 7.44 2.83
N LEU A 108 -12.47 6.17 2.42
CA LEU A 108 -13.60 5.27 2.50
C LEU A 108 -13.33 4.29 3.64
N PRO A 109 -14.01 4.41 4.80
CA PRO A 109 -13.81 3.48 5.90
C PRO A 109 -14.31 2.08 5.51
N ILE A 110 -13.47 1.07 5.68
CA ILE A 110 -13.81 -0.35 5.51
C ILE A 110 -14.04 -1.00 6.88
N ASP A 111 -13.30 -0.55 7.89
CA ASP A 111 -13.33 -1.01 9.27
C ASP A 111 -13.12 0.21 10.19
N PRO A 112 -13.63 0.21 11.43
CA PRO A 112 -13.25 1.18 12.47
C PRO A 112 -11.78 1.59 12.52
N LEU A 113 -10.84 0.69 12.17
CA LEU A 113 -9.40 0.97 12.18
C LEU A 113 -8.78 1.19 10.79
N TYR A 114 -9.53 0.92 9.71
CA TYR A 114 -8.98 0.88 8.35
C TYR A 114 -9.88 1.60 7.33
N GLY A 115 -9.27 2.41 6.48
CA GLY A 115 -9.92 2.99 5.32
C GLY A 115 -9.15 2.73 4.04
N VAL A 116 -9.76 3.01 2.89
CA VAL A 116 -9.10 3.01 1.60
C VAL A 116 -9.24 4.39 0.97
N GLY A 117 -8.20 4.84 0.27
CA GLY A 117 -8.12 6.20 -0.26
C GLY A 117 -7.19 7.07 0.57
N THR A 118 -7.50 8.35 0.66
CA THR A 118 -6.72 9.30 1.45
C THR A 118 -7.14 9.26 2.92
N CYS A 119 -6.39 8.57 3.77
CA CYS A 119 -6.74 8.33 5.18
C CYS A 119 -5.57 8.62 6.14
N GLU A 120 -5.89 9.01 7.37
CA GLU A 120 -4.96 9.13 8.49
C GLU A 120 -5.11 7.90 9.38
N TYR A 121 -4.01 7.25 9.74
CA TYR A 121 -4.00 5.99 10.49
C TYR A 121 -3.55 6.16 11.94
N GLY A 122 -3.24 7.38 12.38
CA GLY A 122 -2.79 7.62 13.76
C GLY A 122 -1.44 6.96 14.04
N ASP A 123 -1.17 6.63 15.32
CA ASP A 123 0.10 6.03 15.73
C ASP A 123 0.21 4.57 15.30
N ILE A 124 0.95 4.35 14.22
CA ILE A 124 1.18 3.04 13.65
C ILE A 124 1.95 2.17 14.62
N CYS A 125 2.87 2.71 15.42
CA CYS A 125 3.60 1.91 16.41
C CYS A 125 2.67 1.33 17.47
N GLN A 126 1.65 2.10 17.87
CA GLN A 126 0.61 1.63 18.78
C GLN A 126 -0.30 0.57 18.13
N ILE A 127 -0.75 0.80 16.89
CA ILE A 127 -1.55 -0.21 16.15
C ILE A 127 -0.81 -1.55 16.04
N LEU A 128 0.48 -1.46 15.75
CA LEU A 128 1.39 -2.58 15.64
C LEU A 128 1.55 -3.33 16.98
N ALA A 129 1.63 -2.60 18.09
CA ALA A 129 1.69 -3.16 19.44
C ALA A 129 0.36 -3.81 19.87
N ASP A 130 -0.76 -3.14 19.63
CA ASP A 130 -2.11 -3.61 20.00
C ASP A 130 -2.54 -4.81 19.16
N GLY A 131 -2.04 -4.91 17.93
CA GLY A 131 -2.38 -6.00 17.03
C GLY A 131 -1.63 -7.30 17.22
N LYS A 132 -0.68 -7.36 18.18
CA LYS A 132 0.19 -8.53 18.35
C LYS A 132 -0.65 -9.81 18.52
N PRO A 133 -0.30 -10.90 17.81
CA PRO A 133 -1.00 -12.16 17.95
C PRO A 133 -0.91 -12.68 19.38
N PHE A 134 -1.99 -13.29 19.85
CA PHE A 134 -2.05 -13.93 21.16
C PHE A 134 -1.81 -15.43 21.01
N ASP A 135 -0.82 -15.96 21.73
CA ASP A 135 -0.58 -17.39 21.82
C ASP A 135 -1.25 -17.96 23.08
N ALA A 136 -2.29 -18.77 22.86
CA ALA A 136 -3.03 -19.40 23.94
C ALA A 136 -2.22 -20.48 24.69
N LEU A 137 -1.17 -21.05 24.09
CA LEU A 137 -0.35 -22.09 24.72
C LEU A 137 0.58 -21.48 25.78
N THR A 138 1.17 -20.33 25.49
CA THR A 138 2.04 -19.60 26.42
C THR A 138 1.30 -18.53 27.24
N ASN A 139 0.01 -18.31 26.96
CA ASN A 139 -0.83 -17.27 27.56
C ASN A 139 -0.18 -15.88 27.48
N SER A 140 0.40 -15.55 26.32
CA SER A 140 1.17 -14.32 26.12
C SER A 140 1.02 -13.77 24.70
N THR A 141 1.25 -12.47 24.52
CA THR A 141 1.35 -11.87 23.19
C THR A 141 2.71 -12.19 22.59
N VAL A 142 2.70 -12.66 21.34
CA VAL A 142 3.92 -13.03 20.62
C VAL A 142 4.17 -12.08 19.47
N CYS A 143 5.38 -12.12 18.94
CA CYS A 143 5.76 -11.36 17.77
C CYS A 143 5.00 -11.84 16.54
N TYR A 144 4.81 -10.95 15.57
CA TYR A 144 4.39 -11.39 14.25
C TYR A 144 5.45 -12.30 13.65
N GLU A 145 5.00 -13.29 12.89
CA GLU A 145 5.87 -14.19 12.14
C GLU A 145 6.87 -13.39 11.28
N ASP A 146 6.41 -12.33 10.64
CA ASP A 146 7.25 -11.47 9.80
C ASP A 146 8.34 -10.74 10.61
N SER A 147 8.06 -10.37 11.88
CA SER A 147 9.08 -9.80 12.76
C SER A 147 10.18 -10.81 13.06
N VAL A 148 9.84 -12.09 13.19
CA VAL A 148 10.81 -13.18 13.40
C VAL A 148 11.64 -13.40 12.13
N LEU A 149 11.02 -13.41 10.95
CA LEU A 149 11.73 -13.51 9.66
C LEU A 149 12.73 -12.37 9.48
N LEU A 150 12.36 -11.17 9.92
CA LEU A 150 13.21 -9.97 9.91
C LEU A 150 14.29 -9.96 11.00
N SER A 151 14.38 -11.02 11.81
CA SER A 151 15.30 -11.12 12.95
C SER A 151 15.17 -9.93 13.90
N ILE A 152 13.93 -9.51 14.19
CA ILE A 152 13.62 -8.54 15.24
C ILE A 152 13.65 -9.26 16.58
N PRO A 153 14.31 -8.70 17.62
CA PRO A 153 14.36 -9.31 18.95
C PRO A 153 12.96 -9.59 19.50
N GLN A 154 12.74 -10.78 20.08
CA GLN A 154 11.42 -11.20 20.55
C GLN A 154 10.86 -10.33 21.69
N ASP A 155 11.76 -9.71 22.47
CA ASP A 155 11.42 -8.76 23.52
C ASP A 155 11.05 -7.36 22.98
N LYS A 156 11.27 -7.10 21.68
CA LYS A 156 11.07 -5.78 21.03
C LYS A 156 10.30 -5.87 19.72
N CYS A 157 9.20 -6.62 19.70
CA CYS A 157 8.40 -6.82 18.48
C CYS A 157 7.46 -5.67 18.12
N GLY A 158 7.82 -4.44 18.50
CA GLY A 158 7.19 -3.20 18.06
C GLY A 158 8.17 -2.37 17.21
N CYS A 159 7.85 -1.10 17.01
CA CYS A 159 8.74 -0.16 16.33
C CYS A 159 10.12 -0.07 17.00
N ASP A 160 10.18 -0.21 18.33
CA ASP A 160 11.39 -0.15 19.14
C ASP A 160 12.40 -1.28 18.84
N GLY A 161 11.97 -2.37 18.21
CA GLY A 161 12.88 -3.42 17.73
C GLY A 161 13.59 -3.11 16.43
N LEU A 162 13.15 -2.08 15.70
CA LEU A 162 13.73 -1.69 14.42
C LEU A 162 14.97 -0.82 14.65
N ALA A 163 16.11 -1.49 14.85
CA ALA A 163 17.43 -0.88 14.91
C ALA A 163 18.01 -0.62 13.50
N PRO A 164 19.04 0.24 13.36
CA PRO A 164 19.65 0.54 12.06
C PRO A 164 20.25 -0.72 11.42
N LYS A 165 19.63 -1.19 10.34
CA LYS A 165 20.12 -2.25 9.48
C LYS A 165 19.27 -2.32 8.21
N HIS A 166 19.73 -3.11 7.26
CA HIS A 166 18.91 -3.58 6.16
C HIS A 166 17.95 -4.67 6.67
N TYR A 167 16.66 -4.51 6.38
CA TYR A 167 15.62 -5.48 6.66
C TYR A 167 15.11 -6.03 5.34
N GLY A 168 15.01 -7.35 5.22
CA GLY A 168 14.38 -7.94 4.05
C GLY A 168 13.93 -9.37 4.30
N ILE A 169 12.89 -9.77 3.58
CA ILE A 169 12.38 -11.14 3.53
C ILE A 169 12.42 -11.56 2.07
N LYS A 170 13.22 -12.58 1.77
CA LYS A 170 13.27 -13.23 0.46
C LYS A 170 12.33 -14.42 0.41
N ASP A 171 11.71 -14.64 -0.74
CA ASP A 171 10.75 -15.71 -0.96
C ASP A 171 9.61 -15.70 0.08
N TRP A 172 9.19 -14.51 0.51
CA TRP A 172 8.15 -14.32 1.51
C TRP A 172 6.81 -14.87 1.04
N ASN A 173 6.52 -14.72 -0.25
CA ASN A 173 5.31 -15.22 -0.92
C ASN A 173 4.02 -14.86 -0.15
N LYS A 174 3.95 -13.60 0.31
CA LYS A 174 2.83 -13.12 1.11
C LYS A 174 1.63 -12.81 0.22
N LEU A 175 0.60 -13.64 0.32
CA LEU A 175 -0.67 -13.42 -0.35
C LEU A 175 -1.44 -12.26 0.28
N ILE A 176 -1.82 -11.30 -0.55
CA ILE A 176 -2.75 -10.22 -0.22
C ILE A 176 -4.07 -10.52 -0.92
N ASP A 177 -5.12 -10.68 -0.13
CA ASP A 177 -6.46 -11.01 -0.60
C ASP A 177 -7.39 -9.79 -0.54
N LEU A 178 -7.78 -9.31 -1.71
CA LEU A 178 -8.74 -8.21 -1.90
C LEU A 178 -10.04 -8.71 -2.55
N SER A 179 -10.27 -10.02 -2.57
CA SER A 179 -11.48 -10.62 -3.13
C SER A 179 -12.74 -10.25 -2.33
N GLY A 180 -12.58 -9.97 -1.03
CA GLY A 180 -13.66 -9.57 -0.13
C GLY A 180 -14.06 -8.09 -0.19
N LEU A 181 -13.49 -7.29 -1.09
CA LEU A 181 -13.88 -5.89 -1.24
C LEU A 181 -15.36 -5.80 -1.69
N GLU A 182 -16.18 -5.12 -0.88
CA GLU A 182 -17.60 -4.96 -1.19
C GLU A 182 -17.81 -4.23 -2.53
N SER A 183 -18.85 -4.62 -3.28
CA SER A 183 -19.17 -4.01 -4.58
C SER A 183 -19.30 -2.48 -4.50
N GLY A 184 -19.73 -1.92 -3.38
CA GLY A 184 -19.80 -0.46 -3.19
C GLY A 184 -18.44 0.24 -3.20
N ILE A 185 -17.38 -0.40 -2.69
CA ILE A 185 -16.01 0.13 -2.68
C ILE A 185 -15.36 -0.07 -4.06
N LEU A 186 -15.65 -1.19 -4.73
CA LEU A 186 -15.20 -1.46 -6.09
C LEU A 186 -15.66 -0.37 -7.09
N THR A 187 -16.82 0.26 -6.87
CA THR A 187 -17.31 1.37 -7.72
C THR A 187 -16.35 2.55 -7.72
N PHE A 188 -15.72 2.80 -6.58
CA PHE A 188 -14.77 3.90 -6.40
C PHE A 188 -13.35 3.48 -6.79
N LEU A 189 -13.01 2.20 -6.65
CA LEU A 189 -11.77 1.57 -7.11
C LEU A 189 -11.82 1.08 -8.56
N ALA A 190 -12.66 1.70 -9.39
CA ALA A 190 -12.83 1.33 -10.78
C ALA A 190 -11.51 1.38 -11.56
N SER A 191 -11.37 0.51 -12.56
CA SER A 191 -10.17 0.39 -13.39
C SER A 191 -9.56 1.74 -13.79
N GLY A 192 -8.25 1.84 -13.74
CA GLY A 192 -7.53 3.07 -14.05
C GLY A 192 -6.16 3.12 -13.39
N ASP A 193 -5.48 4.24 -13.57
CA ASP A 193 -4.15 4.47 -13.02
C ASP A 193 -4.26 5.11 -11.64
N TYR A 194 -3.55 4.56 -10.67
CA TYR A 194 -3.54 5.03 -9.29
C TYR A 194 -2.14 5.47 -8.88
N GLU A 195 -2.10 6.54 -8.10
CA GLU A 195 -0.92 6.99 -7.36
C GLU A 195 -1.24 6.91 -5.88
N ILE A 196 -0.34 6.36 -5.10
CA ILE A 196 -0.50 6.22 -3.66
C ILE A 196 0.77 6.73 -2.99
N ARG A 197 0.62 7.58 -1.99
CA ARG A 197 1.70 8.05 -1.13
C ARG A 197 1.42 7.59 0.30
N ALA A 198 2.27 6.72 0.83
CA ALA A 198 2.40 6.52 2.28
C ALA A 198 3.37 7.54 2.84
N THR A 199 3.04 8.17 3.95
CA THR A 199 4.03 8.83 4.79
C THR A 199 3.89 8.37 6.24
N ALA A 200 5.01 8.40 6.95
CA ALA A 200 5.02 8.26 8.40
C ALA A 200 5.81 9.45 8.97
N THR A 201 5.25 10.14 9.96
CA THR A 201 5.90 11.25 10.68
C THR A 201 6.07 10.93 12.15
N ASP A 202 7.08 11.47 12.81
CA ASP A 202 7.21 11.32 14.26
C ASP A 202 6.36 12.35 15.04
N ALA A 203 6.51 12.35 16.37
CA ALA A 203 5.83 13.28 17.27
C ALA A 203 6.11 14.76 16.99
N ASN A 204 7.23 15.10 16.36
CA ASN A 204 7.59 16.47 16.00
C ASN A 204 7.08 16.86 14.61
N GLY A 205 6.49 15.91 13.88
CA GLY A 205 6.06 16.09 12.49
C GLY A 205 7.17 15.85 11.48
N ASP A 206 8.34 15.36 11.89
CA ASP A 206 9.43 15.07 10.97
C ASP A 206 9.13 13.77 10.20
N GLU A 207 9.29 13.81 8.86
CA GLU A 207 9.11 12.64 8.00
C GLU A 207 10.11 11.54 8.37
N GLN A 208 9.60 10.36 8.70
CA GLN A 208 10.37 9.16 9.01
C GLN A 208 10.29 8.10 7.92
N ALA A 209 9.26 8.12 7.07
CA ALA A 209 9.15 7.29 5.87
C ALA A 209 8.30 7.98 4.80
N CYS A 210 8.60 7.71 3.53
CA CYS A 210 7.73 8.01 2.40
C CYS A 210 7.83 6.87 1.37
N ILE A 211 6.69 6.31 0.99
CA ILE A 211 6.60 5.29 -0.07
C ILE A 211 5.65 5.83 -1.13
N GLY A 212 6.13 5.94 -2.35
CA GLY A 212 5.35 6.24 -3.53
C GLY A 212 5.02 4.97 -4.28
N VAL A 213 3.77 4.81 -4.68
CA VAL A 213 3.32 3.69 -5.49
C VAL A 213 2.52 4.22 -6.66
N ARG A 214 2.80 3.70 -7.84
CA ARG A 214 2.02 3.91 -9.06
C ARG A 214 1.53 2.55 -9.49
N VAL A 215 0.25 2.40 -9.81
CA VAL A 215 -0.29 1.10 -10.21
C VAL A 215 -1.39 1.23 -11.25
N PRO A 216 -1.34 0.45 -12.34
CA PRO A 216 -2.52 0.25 -13.17
C PRO A 216 -3.44 -0.77 -12.49
N VAL A 217 -4.70 -0.37 -12.29
CA VAL A 217 -5.76 -1.22 -11.77
C VAL A 217 -6.65 -1.69 -12.91
N THR A 218 -6.77 -3.00 -13.05
CA THR A 218 -7.61 -3.67 -14.05
C THR A 218 -8.85 -4.29 -13.38
N GLU A 219 -9.95 -4.34 -14.11
CA GLU A 219 -11.15 -5.07 -13.66
C GLU A 219 -10.92 -6.57 -13.88
N PHE A 220 -11.26 -7.39 -12.87
CA PHE A 220 -11.40 -8.83 -13.09
C PHE A 220 -12.55 -9.08 -14.05
N VAL A 221 -12.25 -9.59 -15.25
CA VAL A 221 -13.27 -10.00 -16.22
C VAL A 221 -13.51 -11.49 -16.05
N ASP A 222 -14.69 -11.88 -15.56
CA ASP A 222 -15.05 -13.31 -15.48
C ASP A 222 -15.06 -13.92 -16.90
N PRO A 223 -14.19 -14.90 -17.20
CA PRO A 223 -14.11 -15.50 -18.53
C PRO A 223 -15.38 -16.25 -18.95
N ASN A 224 -16.30 -16.52 -18.02
CA ASN A 224 -17.61 -17.13 -18.29
C ASN A 224 -18.75 -16.10 -18.35
N ASP A 225 -18.48 -14.82 -18.05
CA ASP A 225 -19.50 -13.79 -18.08
C ASP A 225 -19.69 -13.24 -19.51
N THR A 226 -20.70 -13.78 -20.18
CA THR A 226 -21.18 -13.27 -21.49
C THR A 226 -21.93 -11.94 -21.38
N SER A 227 -22.10 -11.41 -20.17
CA SER A 227 -22.91 -10.23 -19.89
C SER A 227 -22.13 -8.95 -19.61
N GLY A 228 -20.81 -8.93 -19.80
CA GLY A 228 -20.03 -7.69 -19.98
C GLY A 228 -20.00 -6.75 -18.78
N GLY A 229 -18.83 -6.73 -18.12
CA GLY A 229 -18.16 -5.65 -17.37
C GLY A 229 -19.01 -4.51 -16.79
N TRP A 230 -18.77 -4.24 -15.52
CA TRP A 230 -19.55 -3.30 -14.75
C TRP A 230 -19.31 -1.85 -15.20
N LEU A 231 -20.42 -1.11 -15.39
CA LEU A 231 -20.50 0.35 -15.48
C LEU A 231 -20.10 1.04 -16.79
N PHE A 232 -20.83 0.74 -17.87
CA PHE A 232 -21.70 1.77 -18.45
C PHE A 232 -22.99 1.09 -18.89
N GLY A 233 -24.13 1.56 -18.39
CA GLY A 233 -25.41 1.14 -18.91
C GLY A 233 -25.41 1.28 -20.44
N ARG A 234 -25.31 0.15 -21.14
CA ARG A 234 -25.86 0.02 -22.49
C ARG A 234 -27.35 0.33 -22.34
N LYS A 235 -27.70 1.61 -22.47
CA LYS A 235 -29.04 1.99 -22.90
C LYS A 235 -29.22 1.25 -24.22
N LYS A 236 -29.89 0.10 -24.18
CA LYS A 236 -30.53 -0.48 -25.36
C LYS A 236 -31.31 0.68 -25.98
N ARG A 237 -30.83 1.21 -27.11
CA ARG A 237 -31.72 1.91 -28.04
C ARG A 237 -32.71 0.83 -28.46
N SER A 238 -33.89 0.83 -27.86
CA SER A 238 -35.03 0.15 -28.44
C SER A 238 -35.25 0.81 -29.81
N ASN A 239 -35.17 0.00 -30.87
CA ASN A 239 -35.77 0.37 -32.15
C ASN A 239 -37.28 0.53 -31.98
#